data_AF-A0A1W6BYK7-F1
#
_entry.id   AF-A0A1W6BYK7-F1
#
_cell.length_a   1.000
_cell.length_b   1.000
_cell.length_c   1.000
_cell.angle_alpha   90.00
_cell.angle_beta   90.00
_cell.angle_gamma   90.00
#
_symmetry.space_group_name_H-M   'P 1'
#
loop_
_entity.id
_entity.type
_entity.pdbx_description
1 polymer ?
#
loop_
_entity_poly.entity_id
_entity_poly.type
_entity_poly.pdbx_seq_one_letter_code
_entity_poly.pdbx_strand_id
1 'polypeptide(L)'
;MAISNSSWNYTTNPTTDTTSSTNAASSTTNNNTIASNPSAALDKDAFLKLLLIELQYQDPTDPMDTDKMLTQTSQLAALEMQQNTNSTMQKMVETMELLASSFGTSMSTAAVGAIGKMGTIQDPTINLTGADEIITLKMYLPEDSNEDGLTLEIYDEQGKLVFSEKSNEGKIANEGVYTLEWPGRNNDGVFAGSGKYTAKIVYNNADGEKITASYGTYKIDGIVFKDGIAYAKMGGQEVPFDQIAEISNYK
;
A
#
# COMPACT_ATOMS: atom_id res chain seq x y z
N MET A 1 -29.53 -39.59 -17.02
CA MET A 1 -29.49 -39.05 -18.40
C MET A 1 -30.50 -37.93 -18.48
N ALA A 2 -30.25 -36.70 -18.88
CA ALA A 2 -29.03 -35.99 -19.24
C ALA A 2 -29.42 -34.49 -19.25
N ILE A 3 -28.51 -33.62 -18.78
CA ILE A 3 -28.26 -32.22 -19.18
C ILE A 3 -29.44 -31.27 -19.47
N SER A 4 -29.54 -30.20 -18.66
CA SER A 4 -29.90 -28.87 -19.18
C SER A 4 -28.79 -27.87 -18.80
N ASN A 5 -27.99 -27.49 -19.80
CA ASN A 5 -27.03 -26.38 -19.75
C ASN A 5 -27.73 -25.07 -19.38
N SER A 6 -27.30 -24.42 -18.31
CA SER A 6 -27.55 -22.99 -18.09
C SER A 6 -26.28 -22.20 -18.42
N SER A 7 -26.17 -21.83 -19.68
CA SER A 7 -25.17 -20.93 -20.24
C SER A 7 -25.26 -19.56 -19.56
N TRP A 8 -24.16 -19.05 -19.02
CA TRP A 8 -24.07 -17.65 -18.59
C TRP A 8 -23.86 -16.77 -19.84
N ASN A 9 -24.87 -15.96 -20.17
CA ASN A 9 -24.78 -14.92 -21.20
C ASN A 9 -24.25 -13.64 -20.57
N TYR A 10 -23.17 -13.08 -21.13
CA TYR A 10 -22.74 -11.72 -20.86
C TYR A 10 -23.49 -10.76 -21.80
N THR A 11 -24.36 -9.92 -21.23
CA THR A 11 -24.93 -8.76 -21.93
C THR A 11 -24.03 -7.55 -21.68
N THR A 12 -23.38 -7.05 -22.73
CA THR A 12 -22.80 -5.70 -22.73
C THR A 12 -23.77 -4.77 -23.45
N ASN A 13 -24.31 -3.79 -22.73
CA ASN A 13 -25.18 -2.77 -23.29
C ASN A 13 -24.30 -1.56 -23.68
N PRO A 14 -24.29 -1.10 -24.95
CA PRO A 14 -23.58 0.11 -25.33
C PRO A 14 -24.53 1.30 -25.28
N THR A 15 -24.10 2.44 -24.74
CA THR A 15 -24.74 3.72 -25.04
C THR A 15 -23.72 4.84 -25.13
N THR A 16 -23.67 5.39 -26.34
CA THR A 16 -22.98 6.58 -26.84
C THR A 16 -23.58 7.89 -26.31
N ASP A 17 -22.71 8.91 -26.20
CA ASP A 17 -22.86 10.36 -26.37
C ASP A 17 -24.22 11.07 -26.13
N THR A 18 -24.18 12.24 -25.47
CA THR A 18 -24.54 13.55 -26.06
C THR A 18 -24.23 14.72 -25.10
N THR A 19 -23.78 15.81 -25.70
CA THR A 19 -23.44 17.16 -25.21
C THR A 19 -24.63 18.02 -24.72
N SER A 20 -24.33 19.02 -23.87
CA SER A 20 -24.79 20.43 -23.92
C SER A 20 -25.47 21.04 -22.67
N SER A 21 -24.86 22.15 -22.23
CA SER A 21 -25.43 23.44 -21.79
C SER A 21 -26.23 23.61 -20.48
N THR A 22 -25.64 24.45 -19.61
CA THR A 22 -26.22 25.59 -18.85
C THR A 22 -27.43 25.37 -17.95
N ASN A 23 -27.25 25.57 -16.63
CA ASN A 23 -27.86 26.72 -15.95
C ASN A 23 -27.33 26.96 -14.53
N ALA A 24 -27.33 28.25 -14.18
CA ALA A 24 -26.83 28.86 -12.97
C ALA A 24 -27.62 28.47 -11.71
N ALA A 25 -26.89 28.36 -10.59
CA ALA A 25 -27.44 28.55 -9.25
C ALA A 25 -26.42 29.31 -8.41
N SER A 26 -26.80 30.52 -8.04
CA SER A 26 -26.08 31.46 -7.19
C SER A 26 -25.78 30.86 -5.81
N SER A 27 -24.51 30.84 -5.43
CA SER A 27 -24.10 30.80 -4.03
C SER A 27 -23.18 32.00 -3.78
N THR A 28 -23.75 32.99 -3.09
CA THR A 28 -23.07 34.16 -2.55
C THR A 28 -21.98 33.71 -1.57
N THR A 29 -20.77 33.48 -2.06
CA THR A 29 -19.59 33.33 -1.21
C THR A 29 -19.01 34.73 -1.04
N ASN A 30 -19.22 35.29 0.15
CA ASN A 30 -18.61 36.53 0.59
C ASN A 30 -17.09 36.44 0.38
N ASN A 31 -16.58 37.24 -0.55
CA ASN A 31 -15.17 37.56 -0.67
C ASN A 31 -14.73 38.27 0.61
N ASN A 32 -14.32 37.49 1.61
CA ASN A 32 -13.45 38.00 2.66
C ASN A 32 -12.01 37.79 2.17
N THR A 33 -11.63 38.54 1.15
CA THR A 33 -10.23 38.79 0.84
C THR A 33 -9.67 39.53 2.06
N ILE A 34 -9.08 38.78 2.99
CA ILE A 34 -8.15 39.35 3.95
C ILE A 34 -7.06 39.95 3.09
N ALA A 35 -7.05 41.28 3.00
CA ALA A 35 -5.98 42.02 2.39
C ALA A 35 -4.70 41.66 3.15
N SER A 36 -3.95 40.69 2.62
CA SER A 36 -2.53 40.57 2.89
C SER A 36 -1.94 41.90 2.45
N ASN A 37 -1.56 42.72 3.41
CA ASN A 37 -0.78 43.91 3.16
C ASN A 37 0.70 43.48 3.18
N PRO A 38 1.33 43.20 2.03
CA PRO A 38 2.76 42.87 1.97
C PRO A 38 3.65 44.01 2.48
N SER A 39 3.10 45.20 2.73
CA SER A 39 3.82 46.32 3.36
C SER A 39 3.94 46.23 4.88
N ALA A 40 3.26 45.31 5.57
CA ALA A 40 3.42 45.15 7.03
C ALA A 40 4.83 44.67 7.42
N ALA A 41 5.41 43.77 6.62
CA ALA A 41 6.79 43.32 6.79
C ALA A 41 7.84 44.43 6.53
N LEU A 42 7.45 45.48 5.80
CA LEU A 42 8.30 46.62 5.44
C LEU A 42 8.13 47.83 6.40
N ASP A 43 7.24 47.72 7.40
CA ASP A 43 6.87 48.81 8.31
C ASP A 43 7.62 48.76 9.65
N LYS A 44 8.39 47.69 9.93
CA LYS A 44 9.23 47.59 11.14
C LYS A 44 10.31 48.68 11.19
N ASP A 45 10.96 48.95 10.06
CA ASP A 45 12.02 49.96 9.95
C ASP A 45 11.46 51.39 9.98
N ALA A 46 10.26 51.58 9.44
CA ALA A 46 9.53 52.85 9.52
C ALA A 46 9.01 53.12 10.93
N PHE A 47 8.51 52.09 11.62
CA PHE A 47 8.12 52.13 13.03
C PHE A 47 9.30 52.41 13.97
N LEU A 48 10.44 51.74 13.78
CA LEU A 48 11.65 52.00 14.58
C LEU A 48 12.20 53.42 14.36
N LYS A 49 12.07 53.96 13.14
CA LYS A 49 12.41 55.37 12.85
C LYS A 49 11.45 56.34 13.52
N LEU A 50 10.15 56.07 13.50
CA LEU A 50 9.16 56.90 14.20
C LEU A 50 9.37 56.86 15.72
N LEU A 51 9.64 55.68 16.29
CA LEU A 51 9.95 55.50 17.71
C LEU A 51 11.21 56.29 18.11
N LEU A 52 12.27 56.27 17.28
CA LEU A 52 13.49 57.04 17.52
C LEU A 52 13.25 58.56 17.46
N ILE A 53 12.41 59.01 16.51
CA ILE A 53 12.05 60.42 16.34
C ILE A 53 11.22 60.92 17.53
N GLU A 54 10.26 60.14 18.03
CA GLU A 54 9.48 60.51 19.21
C GLU A 54 10.37 60.58 20.46
N LEU A 55 11.29 59.63 20.66
CA LEU A 55 12.23 59.61 21.80
C LEU A 55 13.20 60.81 21.81
N GLN A 56 13.49 61.38 20.63
CA GLN A 56 14.34 62.57 20.46
C GLN A 56 13.60 63.88 20.80
N TYR A 57 12.26 63.90 20.72
CA TYR A 57 11.42 65.11 20.82
C TYR A 57 10.41 65.10 21.99
N GLN A 58 10.44 64.08 22.86
CA GLN A 58 9.57 64.00 24.04
C GLN A 58 9.98 64.99 25.14
N ASP A 59 9.00 65.74 25.66
CA ASP A 59 9.12 66.52 26.89
C ASP A 59 9.01 65.57 28.09
N PRO A 60 9.93 65.60 29.07
CA PRO A 60 9.95 64.68 30.21
C PRO A 60 8.74 64.74 31.15
N THR A 61 7.80 65.66 30.94
CA THR A 61 6.69 65.93 31.86
C THR A 61 5.34 65.32 31.48
N ASP A 62 5.16 64.75 30.28
CA ASP A 62 3.89 64.11 29.89
C ASP A 62 4.07 62.92 28.91
N PRO A 63 4.52 61.75 29.41
CA PRO A 63 4.76 60.57 28.60
C PRO A 63 3.41 59.86 28.30
N MET A 64 2.60 60.36 27.38
CA MET A 64 1.40 59.63 26.95
C MET A 64 1.50 59.06 25.53
N ASP A 65 1.05 57.80 25.45
CA ASP A 65 0.73 56.93 24.31
C ASP A 65 1.86 56.13 23.60
N THR A 66 3.13 56.32 23.93
CA THR A 66 4.23 55.50 23.37
C THR A 66 4.13 54.03 23.82
N ASP A 67 3.76 53.78 25.08
CA ASP A 67 3.60 52.42 25.63
C ASP A 67 2.42 51.65 25.00
N LYS A 68 1.33 52.37 24.69
CA LYS A 68 0.11 51.78 24.12
C LYS A 68 0.31 51.42 22.65
N MET A 69 1.04 52.27 21.91
CA MET A 69 1.46 52.00 20.54
C MET A 69 2.47 50.83 20.50
N LEU A 70 3.46 50.81 21.38
CA LEU A 70 4.42 49.69 21.51
C LEU A 70 3.71 48.36 21.83
N THR A 71 2.70 48.41 22.69
CA THR A 71 1.88 47.24 23.05
C THR A 71 1.07 46.75 21.84
N GLN A 72 0.42 47.64 21.08
CA GLN A 72 -0.30 47.27 19.85
C GLN A 72 0.63 46.73 18.78
N THR A 73 1.79 47.36 18.54
CA THR A 73 2.77 46.87 17.56
C THR A 73 3.32 45.51 17.97
N SER A 74 3.57 45.28 19.26
CA SER A 74 4.00 43.97 19.77
C SER A 74 2.93 42.90 19.60
N GLN A 75 1.65 43.24 19.83
CA GLN A 75 0.52 42.34 19.58
C GLN A 75 0.34 42.02 18.09
N LEU A 76 0.49 43.01 17.21
CA LEU A 76 0.46 42.83 15.75
C LEU A 76 1.65 41.98 15.26
N ALA A 77 2.86 42.24 15.77
CA ALA A 77 4.04 41.46 15.44
C ALA A 77 3.94 40.00 15.93
N ALA A 78 3.31 39.76 17.09
CA ALA A 78 3.02 38.42 17.58
C ALA A 78 1.99 37.70 16.70
N LEU A 79 0.95 38.40 16.25
CA LEU A 79 -0.07 37.85 15.35
C LEU A 79 0.49 37.56 13.95
N GLU A 80 1.34 38.44 13.42
CA GLU A 80 2.04 38.24 12.15
C GLU A 80 3.03 37.07 12.24
N MET A 81 3.76 36.95 13.36
CA MET A 81 4.60 35.78 13.63
C MET A 81 3.76 34.50 13.65
N GLN A 82 2.61 34.50 14.32
CA GLN A 82 1.69 33.36 14.34
C GLN A 82 1.14 33.02 12.94
N GLN A 83 0.80 34.01 12.13
CA GLN A 83 0.38 33.80 10.74
C GLN A 83 1.50 33.24 9.88
N ASN A 84 2.72 33.76 10.02
CA ASN A 84 3.91 33.24 9.33
C ASN A 84 4.23 31.80 9.74
N THR A 85 4.11 31.47 11.04
CA THR A 85 4.23 30.10 11.53
C THR A 85 3.15 29.21 10.92
N ASN A 86 1.89 29.62 10.94
CA ASN A 86 0.79 28.84 10.34
C ASN A 86 1.01 28.62 8.83
N SER A 87 1.44 29.64 8.09
CA SER A 87 1.75 29.51 6.66
C SER A 87 2.94 28.58 6.42
N THR A 88 3.97 28.64 7.26
CA THR A 88 5.11 27.72 7.20
C THR A 88 4.68 26.28 7.48
N MET A 89 3.80 26.06 8.47
CA MET A 89 3.24 24.74 8.78
C MET A 89 2.39 24.20 7.63
N GLN A 90 1.56 25.04 6.99
CA GLN A 90 0.79 24.64 5.81
C GLN A 90 1.70 24.24 4.64
N LYS A 91 2.74 25.03 4.35
CA LYS A 91 3.74 24.68 3.33
C LYS A 91 4.49 23.39 3.66
N MET A 92 4.75 23.12 4.94
CA MET A 92 5.36 21.87 5.38
C MET A 92 4.45 20.66 5.09
N VAL A 93 3.15 20.78 5.37
CA VAL A 93 2.17 19.72 5.04
C VAL A 93 2.11 19.49 3.54
N GLU A 94 2.03 20.54 2.73
CA GLU A 94 2.05 20.45 1.25
C GLU A 94 3.32 19.77 0.72
N THR A 95 4.49 20.14 1.26
CA THR A 95 5.76 19.51 0.85
C THR A 95 5.86 18.05 1.28
N MET A 96 5.31 17.68 2.44
CA MET A 96 5.22 16.28 2.84
C MET A 96 4.28 15.47 1.93
N GLU A 97 3.16 16.05 1.50
CA GLU A 97 2.23 15.40 0.57
C GLU A 97 2.85 15.21 -0.83
N LEU A 98 3.56 16.24 -1.32
CA LEU A 98 4.32 16.15 -2.57
C LEU A 98 5.41 15.07 -2.48
N LEU A 99 6.12 15.00 -1.36
CA LEU A 99 7.16 14.00 -1.12
C LEU A 99 6.57 12.59 -1.09
N ALA A 100 5.45 12.38 -0.41
CA ALA A 100 4.74 11.09 -0.38
C ALA A 100 4.32 10.66 -1.79
N SER A 101 3.76 11.59 -2.57
CA SER A 101 3.35 11.34 -3.96
C SER A 101 4.54 10.98 -4.87
N SER A 102 5.66 11.70 -4.72
CA SER A 102 6.90 11.43 -5.46
C SER A 102 7.52 10.07 -5.07
N PHE A 103 7.45 9.71 -3.79
CA PHE A 103 7.93 8.43 -3.30
C PHE A 103 7.06 7.27 -3.82
N GLY A 104 5.73 7.44 -3.82
CA GLY A 104 4.79 6.50 -4.42
C GLY A 104 5.07 6.27 -5.91
N THR A 105 5.34 7.34 -6.67
CA THR A 105 5.69 7.24 -8.09
C THR A 105 7.05 6.55 -8.31
N SER A 106 8.04 6.82 -7.47
CA SER A 106 9.35 6.14 -7.56
C SER A 106 9.24 4.64 -7.26
N MET A 107 8.52 4.29 -6.18
CA MET A 107 8.24 2.90 -5.81
C MET A 107 7.45 2.18 -6.91
N SER A 108 6.50 2.87 -7.54
CA SER A 108 5.72 2.33 -8.66
C SER A 108 6.59 1.91 -9.85
N THR A 109 7.63 2.69 -10.17
CA THR A 109 8.54 2.38 -11.28
C THR A 109 9.41 1.18 -10.95
N ALA A 110 9.89 1.07 -9.71
CA ALA A 110 10.63 -0.10 -9.24
C ALA A 110 9.75 -1.36 -9.24
N ALA A 111 8.47 -1.24 -8.88
CA ALA A 111 7.50 -2.32 -8.88
C ALA A 111 7.28 -2.93 -10.27
N VAL A 112 7.29 -2.12 -11.34
CA VAL A 112 7.17 -2.64 -12.73
C VAL A 112 8.30 -3.62 -13.06
N GLY A 113 9.51 -3.39 -12.54
CA GLY A 113 10.65 -4.30 -12.70
C GLY A 113 10.50 -5.64 -11.96
N ALA A 114 9.50 -5.79 -11.09
CA ALA A 114 9.17 -7.05 -10.42
C ALA A 114 8.25 -7.95 -11.26
N ILE A 115 7.66 -7.45 -12.35
CA ILE A 115 6.82 -8.28 -13.22
C ILE A 115 7.66 -9.40 -13.83
N GLY A 116 7.14 -10.62 -13.77
CA GLY A 116 7.81 -11.84 -14.20
C GLY A 116 8.78 -12.42 -13.17
N LYS A 117 9.05 -11.73 -12.06
CA LYS A 117 9.86 -12.24 -10.94
C LYS A 117 9.01 -13.06 -9.97
N MET A 118 9.66 -13.80 -9.08
CA MET A 118 9.03 -14.50 -7.98
C MET A 118 8.92 -13.57 -6.78
N GLY A 119 7.72 -13.42 -6.23
CA GLY A 119 7.49 -12.75 -4.95
C GLY A 119 7.19 -13.80 -3.87
N THR A 120 7.73 -13.59 -2.68
CA THR A 120 7.41 -14.38 -1.48
C THR A 120 6.69 -13.49 -0.47
N ILE A 121 5.45 -13.85 -0.13
CA ILE A 121 4.66 -13.17 0.89
C ILE A 121 5.35 -13.33 2.26
N GLN A 122 5.30 -12.30 3.09
CA GLN A 122 5.77 -12.34 4.47
C GLN A 122 4.85 -13.22 5.32
N ASP A 123 5.46 -14.19 6.02
CA ASP A 123 4.78 -15.12 6.94
C ASP A 123 3.47 -15.71 6.36
N PRO A 124 3.53 -16.41 5.20
CA PRO A 124 2.34 -16.95 4.56
C PRO A 124 1.79 -18.09 5.41
N THR A 125 0.60 -17.88 5.97
CA THR A 125 -0.01 -18.82 6.91
C THR A 125 -1.30 -19.42 6.35
N ILE A 126 -1.48 -20.70 6.68
CA ILE A 126 -2.70 -21.46 6.46
C ILE A 126 -3.38 -21.57 7.82
N ASN A 127 -4.60 -21.06 7.94
CA ASN A 127 -5.37 -21.15 9.18
C ASN A 127 -6.28 -22.37 9.10
N LEU A 128 -6.16 -23.27 10.07
CA LEU A 128 -7.08 -24.39 10.25
C LEU A 128 -7.91 -24.12 11.51
N THR A 129 -9.23 -24.08 11.36
CA THR A 129 -10.13 -23.71 12.46
C THR A 129 -10.91 -24.89 13.01
N GLY A 130 -11.27 -25.87 12.16
CA GLY A 130 -12.09 -27.02 12.54
C GLY A 130 -11.64 -28.35 11.94
N ALA A 131 -12.13 -29.45 12.52
CA ALA A 131 -11.72 -30.82 12.17
C ALA A 131 -12.33 -31.38 10.87
N ASP A 132 -13.35 -30.71 10.34
CA ASP A 132 -14.05 -31.06 9.10
C ASP A 132 -13.77 -30.06 7.98
N GLU A 133 -12.82 -29.14 8.20
CA GLU A 133 -12.40 -28.13 7.23
C GLU A 133 -11.42 -28.75 6.21
N ILE A 134 -11.71 -28.60 4.92
CA ILE A 134 -10.78 -28.95 3.84
C ILE A 134 -10.15 -27.65 3.35
N ILE A 135 -8.82 -27.59 3.45
CA ILE A 135 -8.05 -26.41 3.06
C ILE A 135 -7.62 -26.56 1.61
N THR A 136 -8.02 -25.61 0.77
CA THR A 136 -7.52 -25.50 -0.61
C THR A 136 -6.23 -24.68 -0.65
N LEU A 137 -5.15 -25.27 -1.16
CA LEU A 137 -3.82 -24.69 -1.27
C LEU A 137 -3.50 -24.38 -2.73
N LYS A 138 -3.27 -23.12 -3.05
CA LYS A 138 -2.70 -22.73 -4.35
C LYS A 138 -1.19 -22.62 -4.21
N MET A 139 -0.45 -23.44 -4.92
CA MET A 139 1.01 -23.51 -4.89
C MET A 139 1.56 -23.23 -6.28
N TYR A 140 2.73 -22.59 -6.38
CA TYR A 140 3.40 -22.36 -7.66
C TYR A 140 4.65 -23.23 -7.76
N LEU A 141 4.75 -24.04 -8.80
CA LEU A 141 5.96 -24.79 -9.16
C LEU A 141 6.81 -23.92 -10.09
N PRO A 142 8.04 -23.55 -9.68
CA PRO A 142 8.91 -22.71 -10.50
C PRO A 142 9.51 -23.42 -11.71
N GLU A 143 9.62 -24.75 -11.67
CA GLU A 143 10.23 -25.56 -12.73
C GLU A 143 9.47 -26.89 -12.87
N ASP A 144 9.61 -27.55 -14.02
CA ASP A 144 9.09 -28.89 -14.25
C ASP A 144 9.70 -29.92 -13.27
N SER A 145 8.89 -30.85 -12.79
CA SER A 145 9.38 -32.01 -12.03
C SER A 145 9.95 -33.09 -12.95
N ASN A 146 10.74 -34.00 -12.39
CA ASN A 146 10.99 -35.29 -13.02
C ASN A 146 9.81 -36.26 -12.77
N GLU A 147 9.98 -37.51 -13.19
CA GLU A 147 8.97 -38.56 -13.05
C GLU A 147 8.85 -39.13 -11.62
N ASP A 148 9.67 -38.70 -10.66
CA ASP A 148 9.59 -39.15 -9.27
C ASP A 148 8.36 -38.59 -8.54
N GLY A 149 7.68 -37.60 -9.13
CA GLY A 149 6.48 -36.97 -8.61
C GLY A 149 6.76 -35.84 -7.61
N LEU A 150 5.68 -35.36 -6.98
CA LEU A 150 5.68 -34.23 -6.05
C LEU A 150 5.34 -34.71 -4.64
N THR A 151 5.98 -34.13 -3.63
CA THR A 151 5.63 -34.37 -2.22
C THR A 151 5.08 -33.10 -1.60
N LEU A 152 3.80 -33.09 -1.23
CA LEU A 152 3.19 -32.04 -0.41
C LEU A 152 3.56 -32.28 1.04
N GLU A 153 4.11 -31.27 1.71
CA GLU A 153 4.48 -31.28 3.12
C GLU A 153 3.78 -30.13 3.84
N ILE A 154 3.09 -30.42 4.95
CA ILE A 154 2.46 -29.42 5.81
C ILE A 154 3.16 -29.40 7.17
N TYR A 155 3.49 -28.20 7.63
CA TYR A 155 4.17 -27.97 8.90
C TYR A 155 3.33 -27.11 9.83
N ASP A 156 3.40 -27.38 11.13
CA ASP A 156 2.82 -26.50 12.15
C ASP A 156 3.68 -25.24 12.40
N GLU A 157 3.20 -24.36 13.28
CA GLU A 157 3.88 -23.11 13.67
C GLU A 157 5.25 -23.35 14.32
N GLN A 158 5.51 -24.55 14.86
CA GLN A 158 6.83 -24.92 15.41
C GLN A 158 7.77 -25.52 14.35
N GLY A 159 7.32 -25.62 13.10
CA GLY A 159 8.09 -26.21 12.00
C GLY A 159 8.13 -27.73 12.03
N LYS A 160 7.26 -28.40 12.79
CA LYS A 160 7.16 -29.86 12.80
C LYS A 160 6.28 -30.32 11.64
N LEU A 161 6.72 -31.36 10.93
CA LEU A 161 5.97 -31.99 9.85
C LEU A 161 4.72 -32.68 10.41
N VAL A 162 3.56 -32.30 9.90
CA VAL A 162 2.24 -32.79 10.32
C VAL A 162 1.62 -33.70 9.27
N PHE A 163 1.81 -33.38 7.99
CA PHE A 163 1.25 -34.14 6.88
C PHE A 163 2.26 -34.20 5.73
N SER A 164 2.35 -35.36 5.08
CA SER A 164 3.16 -35.58 3.90
C SER A 164 2.43 -36.48 2.91
N GLU A 165 2.23 -36.04 1.68
CA GLU A 165 1.58 -36.84 0.64
C GLU A 165 2.33 -36.74 -0.68
N LYS A 166 2.61 -37.91 -1.27
CA LYS A 166 3.27 -38.00 -2.57
C LYS A 166 2.21 -38.13 -3.66
N SER A 167 2.42 -37.44 -4.79
CA SER A 167 1.51 -37.41 -5.92
C SER A 167 2.27 -37.36 -7.25
N ASN A 168 1.55 -37.55 -8.36
CA ASN A 168 2.08 -37.43 -9.73
C ASN A 168 3.25 -38.39 -10.05
N GLU A 169 3.34 -39.55 -9.40
CA GLU A 169 4.39 -40.54 -9.65
C GLU A 169 4.30 -41.11 -11.09
N GLY A 170 5.46 -41.23 -11.74
CA GLY A 170 5.57 -41.68 -13.13
C GLY A 170 5.12 -40.64 -14.16
N LYS A 171 4.94 -39.38 -13.75
CA LYS A 171 4.57 -38.27 -14.63
C LYS A 171 5.35 -37.02 -14.27
N ILE A 172 5.69 -36.23 -15.29
CA ILE A 172 6.21 -34.88 -15.13
C ILE A 172 5.05 -33.96 -14.73
N ALA A 173 5.24 -33.18 -13.67
CA ALA A 173 4.41 -32.02 -13.36
C ALA A 173 5.10 -30.79 -13.96
N ASN A 174 4.41 -30.08 -14.85
CA ASN A 174 4.99 -28.90 -15.49
C ASN A 174 5.04 -27.71 -14.51
N GLU A 175 5.86 -26.71 -14.81
CA GLU A 175 5.85 -25.42 -14.11
C GLU A 175 4.43 -24.80 -14.09
N GLY A 176 4.13 -24.06 -13.02
CA GLY A 176 2.89 -23.29 -12.91
C GLY A 176 2.10 -23.50 -11.62
N VAL A 177 0.84 -23.08 -11.64
CA VAL A 177 -0.02 -23.08 -10.45
C VAL A 177 -0.75 -24.40 -10.30
N TYR A 178 -0.60 -25.01 -9.12
CA TYR A 178 -1.31 -26.21 -8.70
C TYR A 178 -2.27 -25.89 -7.56
N THR A 179 -3.45 -26.48 -7.62
CA THR A 179 -4.43 -26.44 -6.52
C THR A 179 -4.44 -27.81 -5.86
N LEU A 180 -4.08 -27.84 -4.58
CA LEU A 180 -4.06 -29.04 -3.74
C LEU A 180 -5.06 -28.89 -2.60
N GLU A 181 -5.42 -30.00 -1.98
CA GLU A 181 -6.32 -30.00 -0.83
C GLU A 181 -5.63 -30.70 0.34
N TRP A 182 -5.75 -30.10 1.52
CA TRP A 182 -5.32 -30.71 2.77
C TRP A 182 -6.53 -30.88 3.69
N PRO A 183 -6.86 -32.10 4.14
CA PRO A 183 -8.06 -32.37 4.94
C PRO A 183 -7.93 -31.94 6.43
N GLY A 184 -6.94 -31.11 6.77
CA GLY A 184 -6.69 -30.67 8.15
C GLY A 184 -6.27 -31.80 9.10
N ARG A 185 -5.74 -32.90 8.56
CA ARG A 185 -5.39 -34.12 9.30
C ARG A 185 -3.96 -34.53 9.02
N ASN A 186 -3.37 -35.28 9.94
CA ASN A 186 -2.08 -35.92 9.74
C ASN A 186 -2.20 -37.21 8.90
N ASN A 187 -1.08 -37.87 8.62
CA ASN A 187 -1.05 -39.12 7.86
C ASN A 187 -1.77 -40.30 8.54
N ASP A 188 -2.04 -40.23 9.85
CA ASP A 188 -2.81 -41.24 10.58
C ASP A 188 -4.33 -40.94 10.58
N GLY A 189 -4.77 -39.87 9.91
CA GLY A 189 -6.16 -39.43 9.87
C GLY A 189 -6.62 -38.67 11.12
N VAL A 190 -5.71 -38.39 12.05
CA VAL A 190 -5.97 -37.62 13.28
C VAL A 190 -6.01 -36.12 12.94
N PHE A 191 -6.96 -35.40 13.53
CA PHE A 191 -7.06 -33.94 13.37
C PHE A 191 -5.75 -33.26 13.80
N ALA A 192 -5.23 -32.39 12.94
CA ALA A 192 -3.95 -31.72 13.16
C ALA A 192 -3.98 -30.71 14.32
N GLY A 193 -5.18 -30.28 14.74
CA GLY A 193 -5.38 -29.21 15.71
C GLY A 193 -5.72 -27.88 15.03
N SER A 194 -6.48 -27.02 15.70
CA SER A 194 -6.70 -25.67 15.20
C SER A 194 -5.42 -24.86 15.38
N GLY A 195 -5.00 -24.11 14.35
CA GLY A 195 -3.74 -23.39 14.40
C GLY A 195 -3.29 -22.85 13.05
N LYS A 196 -2.06 -22.33 13.03
CA LYS A 196 -1.39 -21.85 11.83
C LYS A 196 -0.44 -22.91 11.31
N TYR A 197 -0.47 -23.09 9.99
CA TYR A 197 0.33 -24.05 9.27
C TYR A 197 1.01 -23.40 8.08
N THR A 198 2.04 -24.05 7.56
CA THR A 198 2.70 -23.70 6.29
C THR A 198 2.77 -24.93 5.40
N ALA A 199 2.80 -24.73 4.08
CA ALA A 199 2.88 -25.82 3.11
C ALA A 199 4.08 -25.66 2.19
N LYS A 200 4.66 -26.80 1.79
CA LYS A 200 5.74 -26.90 0.80
C LYS A 200 5.43 -28.01 -0.18
N ILE A 201 5.88 -27.86 -1.42
CA ILE A 201 6.00 -28.95 -2.37
C ILE A 201 7.49 -29.20 -2.62
N VAL A 202 7.90 -30.44 -2.43
CA VAL A 202 9.28 -30.89 -2.60
C VAL A 202 9.33 -31.90 -3.74
N TYR A 203 10.25 -31.68 -4.67
CA TYR A 203 10.42 -32.54 -5.86
C TYR A 203 11.82 -32.38 -6.43
N ASN A 204 12.18 -33.24 -7.40
CA ASN A 204 13.40 -33.09 -8.18
C ASN A 204 13.04 -32.60 -9.59
N ASN A 205 13.82 -31.71 -10.17
CA ASN A 205 13.66 -31.32 -11.58
C ASN A 205 14.32 -32.36 -12.52
N ALA A 206 14.27 -32.10 -13.83
CA ALA A 206 14.85 -32.99 -14.85
C ALA A 206 16.37 -33.22 -14.68
N ASP A 207 17.08 -32.24 -14.10
CA ASP A 207 18.52 -32.32 -13.81
C ASP A 207 18.83 -33.08 -12.50
N GLY A 208 17.79 -33.49 -11.77
CA GLY A 208 17.92 -34.16 -10.47
C GLY A 208 18.18 -33.21 -9.30
N GLU A 209 18.06 -31.90 -9.51
CA GLU A 209 18.18 -30.91 -8.44
C GLU A 209 16.90 -30.90 -7.60
N LYS A 210 17.07 -30.88 -6.27
CA LYS A 210 15.95 -30.80 -5.34
C LYS A 210 15.38 -29.38 -5.32
N ILE A 211 14.14 -29.23 -5.76
CA ILE A 211 13.37 -27.99 -5.73
C ILE A 211 12.40 -28.00 -4.55
N THR A 212 12.19 -26.83 -3.95
CA THR A 212 11.20 -26.62 -2.89
C THR A 212 10.35 -25.40 -3.24
N ALA A 213 9.09 -25.64 -3.57
CA ALA A 213 8.09 -24.60 -3.77
C ALA A 213 7.35 -24.34 -2.46
N SER A 214 7.40 -23.10 -1.96
CA SER A 214 6.76 -22.73 -0.68
C SER A 214 5.41 -22.06 -0.91
N TYR A 215 4.47 -22.28 0.00
CA TYR A 215 3.20 -21.56 0.03
C TYR A 215 3.46 -20.05 0.21
N GLY A 216 2.71 -19.21 -0.49
CA GLY A 216 2.94 -17.76 -0.47
C GLY A 216 4.01 -17.27 -1.45
N THR A 217 4.68 -18.16 -2.19
CA THR A 217 5.64 -17.79 -3.23
C THR A 217 5.02 -17.99 -4.61
N TYR A 218 4.91 -16.90 -5.38
CA TYR A 218 4.25 -16.91 -6.70
C TYR A 218 4.97 -15.99 -7.67
N LYS A 219 4.81 -16.28 -8.97
CA LYS A 219 5.19 -15.35 -10.03
C LYS A 219 4.32 -14.09 -9.95
N ILE A 220 4.94 -12.93 -10.14
CA ILE A 220 4.27 -11.64 -10.26
C ILE A 220 3.84 -11.48 -11.71
N ASP A 221 2.55 -11.62 -11.97
CA ASP A 221 1.96 -11.54 -13.31
C ASP A 221 1.77 -10.10 -13.79
N GLY A 222 1.73 -9.14 -12.87
CA GLY A 222 1.54 -7.73 -13.19
C GLY A 222 1.48 -6.85 -11.94
N ILE A 223 1.41 -5.54 -12.16
CA ILE A 223 1.26 -4.53 -11.08
C ILE A 223 -0.07 -3.80 -11.27
N VAL A 224 -0.81 -3.62 -10.18
CA VAL A 224 -2.05 -2.84 -10.14
C VAL A 224 -1.82 -1.64 -9.24
N PHE A 225 -2.27 -0.46 -9.67
CA PHE A 225 -2.17 0.76 -8.89
C PHE A 225 -3.55 1.13 -8.35
N LYS A 226 -3.66 1.28 -7.03
CA LYS A 226 -4.88 1.76 -6.35
C LYS A 226 -4.50 2.95 -5.49
N ASP A 227 -5.14 4.09 -5.71
CA ASP A 227 -4.88 5.33 -4.96
C ASP A 227 -3.38 5.72 -4.92
N GLY A 228 -2.65 5.44 -6.00
CA GLY A 228 -1.20 5.71 -6.11
C GLY A 228 -0.29 4.66 -5.45
N ILE A 229 -0.86 3.65 -4.79
CA ILE A 229 -0.11 2.56 -4.16
C ILE A 229 -0.02 1.37 -5.12
N ALA A 230 1.18 0.80 -5.24
CA ALA A 230 1.45 -0.36 -6.07
C ALA A 230 1.06 -1.67 -5.36
N TYR A 231 0.41 -2.57 -6.08
CA TYR A 231 0.08 -3.93 -5.66
C TYR A 231 0.62 -4.92 -6.68
N ALA A 232 1.30 -5.97 -6.23
CA ALA A 232 1.72 -7.08 -7.08
C ALA A 232 0.54 -8.04 -7.30
N LYS A 233 0.23 -8.35 -8.55
CA LYS A 233 -0.70 -9.40 -8.91
C LYS A 233 0.04 -10.72 -8.93
N MET A 234 -0.21 -11.59 -7.96
CA MET A 234 0.52 -12.84 -7.77
C MET A 234 -0.37 -13.89 -7.09
N GLY A 235 -0.29 -15.16 -7.51
CA GLY A 235 -1.14 -16.23 -6.96
C GLY A 235 -2.65 -16.03 -7.17
N GLY A 236 -3.03 -15.16 -8.12
CA GLY A 236 -4.42 -14.75 -8.36
C GLY A 236 -4.96 -13.72 -7.35
N GLN A 237 -4.10 -13.16 -6.50
CA GLN A 237 -4.43 -12.10 -5.54
C GLN A 237 -3.64 -10.82 -5.85
N GLU A 238 -4.10 -9.70 -5.32
CA GLU A 238 -3.38 -8.43 -5.35
C GLU A 238 -2.75 -8.21 -3.97
N VAL A 239 -1.44 -8.32 -3.90
CA VAL A 239 -0.65 -8.27 -2.66
C VAL A 239 0.09 -6.93 -2.60
N PRO A 240 -0.05 -6.15 -1.52
CA PRO A 240 0.73 -4.92 -1.38
C PRO A 240 2.21 -5.24 -1.16
N PHE A 241 3.10 -4.39 -1.69
CA PHE A 241 4.54 -4.65 -1.65
C PHE A 241 5.15 -4.70 -0.25
N ASP A 242 4.51 -4.09 0.75
CA ASP A 242 4.93 -4.15 2.16
C ASP A 242 4.73 -5.54 2.79
N GLN A 243 3.86 -6.37 2.21
CA GLN A 243 3.64 -7.76 2.61
C GLN A 243 4.50 -8.75 1.81
N ILE A 244 5.39 -8.27 0.93
CA ILE A 244 6.32 -9.12 0.18
C ILE A 244 7.67 -9.08 0.88
N ALA A 245 8.09 -10.22 1.43
CA ALA A 245 9.37 -10.35 2.12
C ALA A 245 10.55 -10.38 1.16
N GLU A 246 10.38 -11.00 -0.02
CA GLU A 246 11.45 -11.17 -0.99
C GLU A 246 10.92 -11.12 -2.42
N ILE A 247 11.70 -10.52 -3.33
CA ILE A 247 11.51 -10.61 -4.78
C ILE A 247 12.80 -11.15 -5.39
N SER A 248 12.72 -12.33 -6.00
CA SER A 248 13.85 -13.02 -6.62
C SER A 248 13.59 -13.26 -8.10
N ASN A 249 14.66 -13.45 -8.89
CA ASN A 249 14.49 -13.72 -10.30
C ASN A 249 13.75 -15.05 -10.50
N TYR A 250 12.94 -15.10 -11.54
CA TYR A 250 12.45 -16.37 -12.09
C TYR A 250 13.65 -17.20 -12.52
N LYS A 251 13.71 -18.46 -12.10
CA LYS A 251 14.71 -19.40 -12.60
C LYS A 251 14.24 -20.03 -13.89
#